data_AF-A0A9Q2NMG8-F1
#
_entry.id   AF-A0A9Q2NMG8-F1
#
_cell.length_a   1.000
_cell.length_b   1.000
_cell.length_c   1.000
_cell.angle_alpha   90.00
_cell.angle_beta   90.00
_cell.angle_gamma   90.00
#
_symmetry.space_group_name_H-M   'P 1'
#
loop_
_entity.id
_entity.type
_entity.pdbx_description
1 polymer ?
#
loop_
_entity_poly.entity_id
_entity_poly.type
_entity_poly.pdbx_seq_one_letter_code
_entity_poly.pdbx_strand_id
1 'polypeptide(L)'
;MTEPDFIEERLCGFDTMRDDQLGHLMVRHDGTITWDQLAAIKTAAWGPDARAIEVYPADAKIINHAPIRHLWRLGESDFCPDLSGIDSNASEDSLAVRHAFAWKGART
;
A
#
# COMPACT_ATOMS: atom_id res chain seq x y z
N MET A 1 -16.99 18.80 -1.80
CA MET A 1 -16.27 17.51 -1.92
C MET A 1 -16.14 17.27 -3.40
N THR A 2 -14.95 17.43 -3.96
CA THR A 2 -14.68 17.14 -5.38
C THR A 2 -14.67 15.63 -5.54
N GLU A 3 -15.29 15.11 -6.61
CA GLU A 3 -15.20 13.69 -6.92
C GLU A 3 -13.73 13.29 -7.15
N PRO A 4 -13.31 12.07 -6.80
CA PRO A 4 -11.98 11.58 -7.09
C PRO A 4 -11.70 11.65 -8.61
N ASP A 5 -10.56 12.22 -8.97
CA ASP A 5 -10.12 12.37 -10.36
C ASP A 5 -9.18 11.20 -10.69
N PHE A 6 -9.73 10.23 -11.42
CA PHE A 6 -9.02 9.00 -11.73
C PHE A 6 -8.31 9.10 -13.08
N ILE A 7 -7.01 8.87 -13.06
CA ILE A 7 -6.19 8.69 -14.25
C ILE A 7 -6.21 7.21 -14.62
N GLU A 8 -6.88 6.89 -15.73
CA GLU A 8 -6.79 5.56 -16.33
C GLU A 8 -5.50 5.44 -17.15
N GLU A 9 -4.68 4.44 -16.83
CA GLU A 9 -3.41 4.22 -17.50
C GLU A 9 -3.03 2.73 -17.53
N ARG A 10 -2.09 2.37 -18.42
CA ARG A 10 -1.59 1.00 -18.52
C ARG A 10 -0.14 0.91 -18.04
N LEU A 11 0.07 0.27 -16.90
CA LEU A 11 1.38 0.13 -16.26
C LEU A 11 1.82 -1.34 -16.25
N CYS A 12 3.04 -1.61 -16.73
CA CYS A 12 3.62 -2.95 -16.77
C CYS A 12 2.70 -4.03 -17.41
N GLY A 13 1.83 -3.62 -18.33
CA GLY A 13 0.88 -4.50 -19.01
C GLY A 13 -0.49 -4.66 -18.33
N PHE A 14 -0.73 -4.01 -17.20
CA PHE A 14 -2.00 -4.05 -16.45
C PHE A 14 -2.79 -2.77 -16.62
N ASP A 15 -4.12 -2.88 -16.64
CA ASP A 15 -5.01 -1.73 -16.62
C ASP A 15 -5.10 -1.20 -15.18
N THR A 16 -4.79 0.07 -15.02
CA THR A 16 -4.68 0.73 -13.72
C THR A 16 -5.47 2.02 -13.67
N MET A 17 -5.88 2.39 -12.47
CA MET A 17 -6.63 3.61 -12.21
C MET A 17 -6.04 4.28 -10.98
N ARG A 18 -5.48 5.48 -11.16
CA ARG A 18 -4.73 6.21 -10.14
C ARG A 18 -5.43 7.50 -9.76
N ASP A 19 -5.55 7.73 -8.45
CA ASP A 19 -5.93 9.02 -7.87
C ASP A 19 -4.72 9.57 -7.12
N ASP A 20 -4.09 10.60 -7.70
CA ASP A 20 -2.89 11.20 -7.12
C ASP A 20 -3.17 12.02 -5.85
N GLN A 21 -4.39 12.54 -5.70
CA GLN A 21 -4.79 13.30 -4.51
C GLN A 21 -4.99 12.37 -3.31
N LEU A 22 -5.61 11.20 -3.52
CA LEU A 22 -5.75 10.16 -2.50
C LEU A 22 -4.49 9.30 -2.34
N GLY A 23 -3.56 9.36 -3.29
CA GLY A 23 -2.43 8.43 -3.38
C GLY A 23 -2.89 6.99 -3.58
N HIS A 24 -4.03 6.78 -4.24
CA HIS A 24 -4.67 5.47 -4.40
C HIS A 24 -4.43 4.94 -5.81
N LEU A 25 -3.99 3.70 -5.92
CA LEU A 25 -3.81 2.98 -7.18
C LEU A 25 -4.61 1.68 -7.16
N MET A 26 -5.46 1.52 -8.16
CA MET A 26 -6.22 0.30 -8.42
C MET A 26 -5.57 -0.43 -9.59
N VAL A 27 -5.32 -1.73 -9.41
CA VAL A 27 -4.72 -2.59 -10.44
C VAL A 27 -5.68 -3.73 -10.74
N ARG A 28 -6.23 -3.75 -11.95
CA ARG A 28 -7.08 -4.86 -12.41
C ARG A 28 -6.20 -6.04 -12.82
N HIS A 29 -6.59 -7.24 -12.43
CA HIS A 29 -5.86 -8.47 -12.75
C HIS A 29 -6.82 -9.66 -12.95
N ASP A 30 -6.28 -10.83 -13.27
CA ASP A 30 -7.05 -12.07 -13.54
C ASP A 30 -7.01 -13.09 -12.39
N GLY A 31 -6.55 -12.67 -11.22
CA GLY A 31 -6.26 -13.54 -10.08
C GLY A 31 -4.81 -14.02 -9.95
N THR A 32 -3.96 -13.85 -10.97
CA THR A 32 -2.60 -14.42 -11.00
C THR A 32 -1.47 -13.42 -10.72
N ILE A 33 -1.81 -12.15 -10.47
CA ILE A 33 -0.82 -11.09 -10.26
C ILE A 33 0.12 -11.43 -9.10
N THR A 34 1.42 -11.30 -9.35
CA THR A 34 2.46 -11.59 -8.38
C THR A 34 2.87 -10.35 -7.60
N TRP A 35 3.56 -10.56 -6.48
CA TRP A 35 4.13 -9.48 -5.70
C TRP A 35 5.14 -8.65 -6.51
N ASP A 36 6.00 -9.30 -7.31
CA ASP A 36 6.99 -8.60 -8.16
C ASP A 36 6.31 -7.70 -9.20
N GLN A 37 5.21 -8.15 -9.78
CA GLN A 37 4.42 -7.36 -10.72
C GLN A 37 3.80 -6.14 -10.02
N LEU A 38 3.21 -6.32 -8.83
CA LEU A 38 2.70 -5.21 -8.04
C LEU A 38 3.79 -4.21 -7.66
N ALA A 39 4.98 -4.68 -7.28
CA ALA A 39 6.13 -3.84 -6.95
C ALA A 39 6.63 -3.04 -8.17
N ALA A 40 6.63 -3.65 -9.35
CA ALA A 40 6.97 -2.99 -10.61
C ALA A 40 5.95 -1.91 -10.99
N ILE A 41 4.64 -2.21 -10.87
CA ILE A 41 3.55 -1.26 -11.13
C ILE A 41 3.63 -0.07 -10.17
N LYS A 42 3.83 -0.33 -8.87
CA LYS A 42 4.03 0.71 -7.85
C LYS A 42 5.20 1.62 -8.21
N THR A 43 6.32 1.03 -8.63
CA THR A 43 7.51 1.77 -9.07
C THR A 43 7.25 2.59 -10.33
N ALA A 44 6.49 2.07 -11.30
CA ALA A 44 6.10 2.81 -12.49
C ALA A 44 5.17 3.99 -12.17
N ALA A 45 4.26 3.83 -11.19
CA ALA A 45 3.32 4.87 -10.79
C ALA A 45 3.96 6.00 -9.96
N TRP A 46 4.83 5.65 -8.99
CA TRP A 46 5.30 6.60 -7.97
C TRP A 46 6.82 6.66 -7.78
N GLY A 47 7.57 5.85 -8.52
CA GLY A 47 9.03 5.74 -8.39
C GLY A 47 9.49 4.67 -7.38
N PRO A 48 10.80 4.37 -7.38
CA PRO A 48 11.37 3.26 -6.59
C PRO A 48 11.28 3.51 -5.08
N ASP A 49 11.44 4.75 -4.65
CA ASP A 49 11.47 5.14 -3.24
C ASP A 49 10.07 5.24 -2.60
N ALA A 50 9.01 5.19 -3.42
CA ALA A 50 7.64 5.23 -2.91
C ALA A 50 7.35 3.97 -2.08
N ARG A 51 6.77 4.20 -0.90
CA ARG A 51 6.21 3.15 -0.04
C ARG A 51 4.70 3.07 -0.30
N ALA A 52 4.16 1.86 -0.32
CA ALA A 52 2.73 1.65 -0.47
C ALA A 52 2.27 0.40 0.28
N ILE A 53 1.00 0.39 0.67
CA ILE A 53 0.38 -0.75 1.37
C ILE A 53 -0.85 -1.24 0.61
N GLU A 54 -1.08 -2.54 0.68
CA GLU A 54 -2.36 -3.17 0.35
C GLU A 54 -3.15 -3.39 1.64
N VAL A 55 -4.40 -2.91 1.68
CA VAL A 55 -5.28 -3.06 2.85
C VAL A 55 -6.35 -4.10 2.54
N TYR A 56 -6.47 -5.08 3.42
CA TYR A 56 -7.59 -6.02 3.43
C TYR A 56 -8.66 -5.49 4.38
N PRO A 57 -9.79 -4.96 3.87
CA PRO A 57 -10.83 -4.40 4.72
C PRO A 57 -11.54 -5.52 5.50
N ALA A 58 -12.25 -5.15 6.57
CA ALA A 58 -13.14 -6.08 7.27
C ALA A 58 -14.16 -6.70 6.30
N ASP A 59 -14.54 -7.96 6.52
CA ASP A 59 -15.43 -8.71 5.62
C ASP A 59 -16.72 -7.96 5.27
N ALA A 60 -17.32 -7.27 6.25
CA ALA A 60 -18.53 -6.46 6.07
C ALA A 60 -18.37 -5.24 5.15
N LYS A 61 -17.13 -4.92 4.75
CA LYS A 61 -16.76 -3.81 3.87
C LYS A 61 -16.14 -4.29 2.56
N ILE A 62 -16.03 -5.60 2.34
CA ILE A 62 -15.57 -6.16 1.07
C ILE A 62 -16.68 -5.98 0.02
N ILE A 63 -16.37 -5.23 -1.03
CA ILE A 63 -17.20 -5.15 -2.24
C ILE A 63 -16.47 -5.93 -3.33
N ASN A 64 -16.87 -7.19 -3.56
CA ASN A 64 -16.20 -8.07 -4.52
C ASN A 64 -16.80 -7.91 -5.93
N HIS A 65 -16.50 -6.77 -6.58
CA HIS A 65 -17.02 -6.47 -7.92
C HIS A 65 -16.08 -6.93 -9.05
N ALA A 66 -14.77 -6.97 -8.80
CA ALA A 66 -13.77 -7.43 -9.73
C ALA A 66 -12.46 -7.78 -9.00
N PRO A 67 -11.60 -8.65 -9.58
CA PRO A 67 -10.23 -8.86 -9.13
C PRO A 67 -9.39 -7.58 -9.28
N ILE A 68 -9.32 -6.79 -8.21
CA ILE A 68 -8.58 -5.53 -8.13
C ILE A 68 -7.68 -5.56 -6.90
N ARG A 69 -6.43 -5.16 -7.07
CA ARG A 69 -5.49 -4.87 -5.97
C ARG A 69 -5.51 -3.37 -5.72
N HIS A 70 -5.62 -2.98 -4.45
CA HIS A 70 -5.65 -1.58 -4.03
C HIS A 70 -4.38 -1.23 -3.28
N LEU A 71 -3.62 -0.26 -3.80
CA LEU A 71 -2.41 0.24 -3.18
C LEU A 71 -2.63 1.68 -2.73
N TRP A 72 -2.25 2.00 -1.50
CA TRP A 72 -2.19 3.38 -1.01
C TRP A 72 -0.75 3.78 -0.78
N ARG A 73 -0.33 4.87 -1.44
CA ARG A 73 0.97 5.49 -1.24
C ARG A 73 1.04 6.07 0.17
N LEU A 74 2.12 5.77 0.87
CA LEU A 74 2.42 6.34 2.17
C LEU A 74 3.23 7.63 1.99
N GLY A 75 2.83 8.69 2.70
CA GLY A 75 3.62 9.90 2.84
C GLY A 75 4.88 9.68 3.67
N GLU A 76 5.68 10.75 3.81
CA GLU A 76 6.94 10.69 4.56
C GLU A 76 6.72 10.35 6.04
N SER A 77 5.69 10.95 6.64
CA SER A 77 5.31 10.76 8.05
C SER A 77 4.40 9.57 8.31
N ASP A 78 3.88 8.93 7.27
CA ASP A 78 3.05 7.75 7.46
C ASP A 78 3.92 6.58 7.92
N PHE A 79 3.42 5.87 8.93
CA PHE A 79 4.11 4.72 9.46
C PHE A 79 4.10 3.59 8.43
N CYS A 80 5.30 3.22 7.98
CA CYS A 80 5.54 2.01 7.21
C CYS A 80 6.41 1.11 8.09
N PRO A 81 5.92 -0.05 8.57
CA PRO A 81 6.77 -0.98 9.28
C PRO A 81 7.89 -1.41 8.33
N ASP A 82 9.11 -0.96 8.60
CA ASP A 82 10.28 -1.51 7.92
C ASP A 82 10.65 -2.82 8.61
N LEU A 83 11.11 -3.83 7.88
CA LEU A 83 11.60 -5.05 8.55
C LEU A 83 12.96 -4.82 9.24
N SER A 84 13.40 -3.56 9.37
CA SER A 84 14.71 -3.16 9.86
C SER A 84 14.69 -2.71 11.33
N GLY A 85 13.51 -2.40 11.87
CA GLY A 85 13.30 -2.09 13.28
C GLY A 85 13.75 -0.68 13.67
N ILE A 86 13.58 0.30 12.78
CA ILE A 86 13.86 1.73 13.03
C ILE A 86 12.54 2.49 13.10
N ASP A 87 11.93 2.54 14.28
CA ASP A 87 10.64 3.24 14.49
C ASP A 87 10.79 4.46 15.39
N SER A 88 10.16 5.58 14.99
CA SER A 88 9.95 6.77 15.80
C SER A 88 8.46 6.95 16.11
N ASN A 89 8.16 6.92 17.42
CA ASN A 89 6.95 7.40 18.11
C ASN A 89 5.57 6.97 17.60
N ALA A 90 4.93 6.04 18.32
CA ALA A 90 3.49 5.78 18.19
C ALA A 90 2.85 5.31 19.52
N SER A 91 1.52 5.41 19.59
CA SER A 91 0.64 5.16 20.75
C SER A 91 0.48 3.68 21.15
N GLU A 92 -0.07 3.44 22.35
CA GLU A 92 -0.01 2.19 23.14
C GLU A 92 -0.42 0.86 22.45
N ASP A 93 -1.29 0.86 21.43
CA ASP A 93 -1.61 -0.34 20.62
C ASP A 93 -1.64 -0.03 19.10
N SER A 94 -0.57 0.61 18.63
CA SER A 94 -0.34 0.81 17.20
C SER A 94 0.52 -0.31 16.60
N LEU A 95 0.44 -0.50 15.28
CA LEU A 95 1.34 -1.40 14.56
C LEU A 95 2.82 -1.06 14.84
N ALA A 96 3.13 0.23 14.95
CA ALA A 96 4.44 0.74 15.33
C ALA A 96 4.88 0.31 16.74
N VAL A 97 3.99 0.33 17.74
CA VAL A 97 4.34 -0.17 19.10
C VAL A 97 4.58 -1.67 19.09
N ARG A 98 3.74 -2.44 18.40
CA ARG A 98 3.93 -3.90 18.30
C ARG A 98 5.23 -4.25 17.55
N HIS A 99 5.55 -3.50 16.51
CA HIS A 99 6.79 -3.63 15.75
C HIS A 99 8.01 -3.32 16.62
N ALA A 100 8.04 -2.16 17.28
CA ALA A 100 9.12 -1.78 18.21
C ALA A 100 9.30 -2.81 19.36
N PHE A 101 8.21 -3.39 19.87
CA PHE A 101 8.27 -4.44 20.89
C PHE A 101 8.92 -5.73 20.37
N ALA A 102 8.51 -6.23 19.20
CA ALA A 102 9.04 -7.45 18.61
C ALA A 102 10.58 -7.40 18.42
N TRP A 103 11.10 -6.24 18.00
CA TRP A 103 12.52 -6.06 17.73
C TRP A 103 13.37 -5.68 18.95
N LYS A 104 12.76 -5.35 20.09
CA LYS A 104 13.49 -5.17 21.36
C LYS A 104 14.14 -6.46 21.85
N GLY A 105 13.53 -7.61 21.61
CA GLY A 105 14.05 -8.93 22.03
C GLY A 105 15.18 -9.49 21.15
N ALA A 106 15.40 -8.95 19.95
CA ALA A 106 16.43 -9.40 19.02
C ALA A 106 17.80 -8.70 19.20
N ARG A 107 17.90 -7.78 20.16
CA ARG A 107 19.09 -6.92 20.41
C ARG A 107 19.80 -7.20 21.75
N THR A 108 19.39 -8.22 22.50
CA THR A 108 20.05 -8.75 23.72
C THR A 108 20.67 -10.10 23.45
#